data_AF-A0A2V6DY62-F1
#
_entry.id   AF-A0A2V6DY62-F1
#
_cell.length_a   1.000
_cell.length_b   1.000
_cell.length_c   1.000
_cell.angle_alpha   90.00
_cell.angle_beta   90.00
_cell.angle_gamma   90.00
#
_symmetry.space_group_name_H-M   'P 1'
#
loop_
_entity.id
_entity.type
_entity.pdbx_description
1 polymer ?
#
loop_
_entity_poly.entity_id
_entity_poly.type
_entity_poly.pdbx_seq_one_letter_code
_entity_poly.pdbx_strand_id
1 'polypeptide(L)'
;MRTTLTLDPDVAAKAKKSAAKLHKPFKQIINTALRIGLDEVLRPPRAKPYRTKGRPLGLRAGLSYDNISELLAHAEGEEHR
;
A
#
# COMPACT_ATOMS: atom_id res chain seq x y z
N MET A 1 12.05 24.42 -19.14
CA MET A 1 13.17 23.69 -19.77
C MET A 1 12.79 23.28 -21.19
N ARG A 2 13.72 23.32 -22.15
CA ARG A 2 13.55 22.83 -23.52
C ARG A 2 14.28 21.49 -23.63
N THR A 3 13.56 20.46 -24.05
CA THR A 3 14.07 19.08 -24.13
C THR A 3 13.52 18.45 -25.40
N THR A 4 14.33 17.66 -26.08
CA THR A 4 13.91 16.85 -27.22
C THR A 4 13.71 15.42 -26.72
N LEU A 5 12.52 14.87 -26.96
CA LEU A 5 12.16 13.50 -26.59
C LEU A 5 11.70 12.76 -27.85
N THR A 6 12.28 11.60 -28.10
CA THR A 6 11.79 10.68 -29.13
C THR A 6 10.62 9.88 -28.55
N LEU A 7 9.50 9.86 -29.26
CA LEU A 7 8.29 9.11 -28.88
C LEU A 7 8.07 7.99 -29.87
N ASP A 8 7.61 6.84 -29.37
CA ASP A 8 7.16 5.76 -30.23
C ASP A 8 5.97 6.21 -31.10
N PRO A 9 5.81 5.69 -32.33
CA PRO A 9 4.80 6.16 -33.27
C PRO A 9 3.37 6.09 -32.72
N ASP A 10 3.05 5.06 -31.96
CA ASP A 10 1.75 4.85 -31.33
C ASP A 10 1.48 5.85 -30.20
N VAL A 11 2.47 6.12 -29.35
CA VAL A 11 2.39 7.11 -28.28
C VAL A 11 2.20 8.52 -28.85
N ALA A 12 2.96 8.86 -29.89
CA ALA A 12 2.83 10.13 -30.59
C ALA A 12 1.44 10.32 -31.22
N ALA A 13 0.91 9.27 -31.89
CA ALA A 13 -0.44 9.30 -32.47
C ALA A 13 -1.52 9.49 -31.40
N LYS A 14 -1.43 8.76 -30.28
CA LYS A 14 -2.36 8.87 -29.15
C LYS A 14 -2.33 10.24 -28.49
N ALA A 15 -1.16 10.82 -28.31
CA ALA A 15 -1.00 12.16 -27.75
C ALA A 15 -1.57 13.24 -28.69
N LYS A 16 -1.34 13.14 -30.01
CA LYS A 16 -1.91 14.06 -31.01
C LYS A 16 -3.44 13.99 -31.03
N LYS A 17 -4.00 12.78 -31.03
CA LYS A 17 -5.46 12.56 -30.96
C LYS A 17 -6.06 13.16 -29.68
N SER A 18 -5.38 13.01 -28.56
CA SER A 18 -5.82 13.57 -27.27
C SER A 18 -5.76 15.09 -27.24
N ALA A 19 -4.72 15.69 -27.83
CA ALA A 19 -4.60 17.14 -27.98
C ALA A 19 -5.73 17.72 -28.84
N ALA A 20 -6.04 17.07 -29.97
CA ALA A 20 -7.16 17.46 -30.82
C ALA A 20 -8.51 17.35 -30.09
N LYS A 21 -8.75 16.24 -29.39
CA LYS A 21 -10.00 16.00 -28.64
C LYS A 21 -10.22 17.00 -27.50
N LEU A 22 -9.15 17.38 -26.80
CA LEU A 22 -9.23 18.25 -25.62
C LEU A 22 -9.01 19.72 -25.95
N HIS A 23 -8.74 20.07 -27.21
CA HIS A 23 -8.38 21.42 -27.67
C HIS A 23 -7.26 22.06 -26.83
N LYS A 24 -6.27 21.25 -26.43
CA LYS A 24 -5.12 21.69 -25.63
C LYS A 24 -3.82 21.56 -26.41
N PRO A 25 -2.83 22.43 -26.16
CA PRO A 25 -1.52 22.33 -26.79
C PRO A 25 -0.88 20.95 -26.54
N PHE A 26 -0.23 20.38 -27.56
CA PHE A 26 0.43 19.08 -27.48
C PHE A 26 1.40 18.98 -26.29
N LYS A 27 2.19 20.03 -26.03
CA LYS A 27 3.09 20.13 -24.88
C LYS A 27 2.35 19.96 -23.54
N GLN A 28 1.17 20.56 -23.40
CA GLN A 28 0.39 20.47 -22.17
C GLN A 28 -0.12 19.05 -21.94
N ILE A 29 -0.58 18.38 -23.00
CA ILE A 29 -1.02 16.99 -22.94
C ILE A 29 0.14 16.07 -22.56
N ILE A 30 1.30 16.19 -23.22
CA ILE A 30 2.49 15.38 -22.91
C ILE A 30 2.93 15.58 -21.47
N ASN A 31 3.06 16.82 -21.00
CA ASN A 31 3.47 17.08 -19.62
C ASN A 31 2.47 16.55 -18.60
N THR A 32 1.17 16.62 -18.88
CA THR A 32 0.13 16.10 -17.97
C THR A 32 0.18 14.58 -17.93
N ALA A 33 0.30 13.93 -19.09
CA ALA A 33 0.41 12.48 -19.18
C ALA A 33 1.69 11.97 -18.50
N LEU A 34 2.83 12.65 -18.68
CA LEU A 34 4.08 12.29 -18.02
C LEU A 34 4.01 12.42 -16.50
N ARG A 35 3.36 13.45 -15.96
CA ARG A 35 3.17 13.56 -14.49
C ARG A 35 2.39 12.38 -13.94
N ILE A 36 1.23 12.09 -14.53
CA ILE A 36 0.39 10.95 -14.11
C ILE A 36 1.16 9.63 -14.26
N GLY A 37 1.85 9.44 -15.38
CA GLY A 37 2.63 8.23 -15.63
C GLY A 37 3.78 8.06 -14.65
N LEU A 38 4.52 9.13 -14.34
CA LEU A 38 5.61 9.09 -13.37
C LEU A 38 5.08 8.85 -11.96
N ASP A 39 3.96 9.45 -11.57
CA ASP A 39 3.33 9.21 -10.26
C ASP A 39 2.91 7.73 -10.09
N GLU A 40 2.42 7.09 -11.15
CA GLU A 40 2.07 5.66 -11.13
C GLU A 40 3.32 4.76 -11.15
N VAL A 41 4.33 5.08 -11.95
CA VAL A 41 5.58 4.30 -12.05
C VAL A 41 6.38 4.38 -10.75
N LEU A 42 6.39 5.54 -10.10
CA LEU A 42 7.07 5.77 -8.83
C LEU A 42 6.21 5.40 -7.62
N ARG A 43 4.95 4.99 -7.82
CA ARG A 43 4.08 4.59 -6.72
C ARG A 43 4.68 3.37 -6.04
N PRO A 44 4.91 3.39 -4.71
CA PRO A 44 5.39 2.22 -4.02
C PRO A 44 4.39 1.07 -4.19
N PRO A 45 4.87 -0.19 -4.32
CA PRO A 45 4.00 -1.33 -4.42
C PRO A 45 3.02 -1.35 -3.23
N ARG A 46 1.77 -1.74 -3.49
CA ARG A 46 0.77 -1.85 -2.42
C ARG A 46 1.32 -2.72 -1.30
N ALA A 47 1.34 -2.18 -0.08
CA ALA A 47 1.72 -2.95 1.09
C ALA A 47 0.81 -4.19 1.17
N LYS A 48 1.43 -5.36 1.35
CA LYS A 48 0.66 -6.58 1.62
C LYS A 48 -0.09 -6.38 2.94
N PRO A 49 -1.38 -6.75 3.03
CA PRO A 49 -2.09 -6.72 4.30
C PRO A 49 -1.28 -7.51 5.34
N TYR A 50 -1.04 -6.88 6.49
CA TYR A 50 -0.40 -7.57 7.59
C TYR A 50 -1.27 -8.73 8.04
N ARG A 51 -0.69 -9.94 8.12
CA ARG A 51 -1.37 -11.14 8.61
C ARG A 51 -0.53 -11.76 9.72
N THR A 52 -1.07 -11.78 10.92
CA THR A 52 -0.48 -12.50 12.04
C THR A 52 -0.62 -14.01 11.81
N LYS A 53 0.50 -14.74 11.87
CA LYS A 53 0.48 -16.20 11.93
C LYS A 53 0.23 -16.63 13.37
N GLY A 54 -1.02 -16.95 13.70
CA GLY A 54 -1.35 -17.52 15.01
C GLY A 54 -0.59 -18.81 15.25
N ARG A 55 -0.07 -19.00 16.47
CA ARG A 55 0.47 -20.28 16.93
C ARG A 55 -0.59 -20.95 17.82
N PRO A 56 -0.82 -22.26 17.67
CA PRO A 56 -1.71 -22.99 18.57
C PRO A 56 -1.00 -23.16 19.92
N LEU A 57 -1.14 -22.18 20.82
CA LEU A 57 -0.53 -22.23 22.15
C LEU A 57 -1.23 -23.22 23.08
N GLY A 58 -2.48 -23.59 22.76
CA GLY A 58 -3.31 -24.42 23.63
C GLY A 58 -3.58 -23.75 24.98
N LEU A 59 -4.16 -24.53 25.88
CA LEU A 59 -4.30 -24.15 27.28
C LEU A 59 -3.11 -24.70 28.06
N ARG A 60 -2.59 -23.92 29.01
CA ARG A 60 -1.53 -24.42 29.88
C ARG A 60 -2.13 -25.40 30.90
N ALA A 61 -1.49 -26.55 31.07
CA ALA A 61 -1.89 -27.51 32.09
C ALA A 61 -1.80 -26.87 33.49
N GLY A 62 -2.81 -27.15 34.33
CA GLY A 62 -2.89 -26.59 35.68
C GLY A 62 -3.47 -25.18 35.78
N LEU A 63 -3.87 -24.55 34.66
CA LEU A 63 -4.62 -23.29 34.68
C LEU A 63 -6.10 -23.52 34.34
N SER A 64 -6.98 -23.09 35.24
CA SER A 64 -8.42 -23.04 34.99
C SER A 64 -8.81 -21.65 34.45
N TYR A 65 -9.22 -21.57 33.18
CA TYR A 65 -9.53 -20.29 32.55
C TYR A 65 -10.93 -19.75 32.85
N ASP A 66 -11.77 -20.58 33.47
CA ASP A 66 -13.08 -20.20 33.99
C ASP A 66 -13.00 -19.64 35.42
N ASN A 67 -11.82 -19.71 36.06
CA ASN A 67 -11.55 -19.15 37.38
C ASN A 67 -10.58 -17.95 37.28
N ILE A 68 -11.15 -16.77 37.07
CA ILE A 68 -10.39 -15.53 36.86
C ILE A 68 -9.49 -15.21 38.07
N SER A 69 -9.96 -15.43 39.31
CA SER A 69 -9.19 -15.11 40.52
C SER A 69 -7.92 -15.96 40.64
N GLU A 70 -8.00 -17.24 40.31
CA GLU A 70 -6.85 -18.15 40.31
C GLU A 70 -5.85 -17.82 39.20
N LEU A 71 -6.34 -17.47 38.01
CA LEU A 71 -5.48 -17.01 36.91
C LEU A 71 -4.70 -15.74 37.27
N LEU A 72 -5.35 -14.78 37.92
CA LEU A 72 -4.70 -13.54 38.36
C LEU A 72 -3.61 -13.82 39.39
N ALA A 73 -3.90 -14.64 40.41
CA ALA A 73 -2.90 -15.06 41.40
C ALA A 73 -1.67 -15.73 40.74
N HIS A 74 -1.90 -16.56 39.72
CA HIS A 74 -0.81 -17.22 38.97
C HIS A 74 -0.02 -16.26 38.06
N ALA A 75 -0.65 -15.22 37.52
CA ALA A 75 -0.02 -14.24 36.62
C ALA A 75 0.74 -13.16 37.38
N GLU A 76 0.21 -12.74 38.53
CA GLU A 76 0.71 -11.65 39.35
C GLU A 76 1.68 -12.12 40.45
N GLY A 77 1.70 -13.42 40.76
CA GLY A 77 2.48 -14.05 41.83
C GLY A 77 1.76 -14.01 43.18
N GLU A 78 2.03 -14.96 44.08
CA GLU A 78 1.36 -15.08 45.39
C GLU A 78 1.56 -13.88 46.34
N GLU A 79 2.41 -12.92 45.97
CA GLU A 79 2.71 -11.69 46.71
C GLU A 79 1.86 -10.48 46.27
N HIS A 80 0.97 -10.62 45.28
CA HIS A 80 0.20 -9.48 44.78
C HIS A 80 -0.96 -9.14 45.75
N ARG A 81 -0.79 -8.04 46.49
CA ARG A 81 -1.80 -7.41 47.34
C ARG A 81 -2.04 -5.97 46.93
#